data_AF-A0A529HZH0-F1
#
_entry.id   AF-A0A529HZH0-F1
#
_cell.length_a   1.000
_cell.length_b   1.000
_cell.length_c   1.000
_cell.angle_alpha   90.00
_cell.angle_beta   90.00
_cell.angle_gamma   90.00
#
_symmetry.space_group_name_H-M   'P 1'
#
loop_
_entity.id
_entity.type
_entity.pdbx_description
1 polymer ?
#
loop_
_entity_poly.entity_id
_entity_poly.type
_entity_poly.pdbx_seq_one_letter_code
_entity_poly.pdbx_strand_id
1 'polypeptide(L)'
;MSGDRLVAVGPLYDPQGDKMLGGVINTYSALAFAETTFGLLRSERRLGSVENLNRRSTANRDAINDWVSRSPVLRLSVTEPERRGAAVTLLEVVDPALESSGLHARIIARSKQLLGYEGITHPDGNHEPGLDVARYVNAFPGTPGDYRAWIGGVRAPDDIIALLDNLQYAYLRAKAAVIEEEMAKLGECFPQPSSTVEHGRKGNAGRAYTVLIADLIGLRNGPDGTPDHSELRAHVEARGGVFHLGPLCREAVEPGRVHFSYQPDLSTAAEILQQTDKGQYDAVIAAATAIPEGAVFSEGGVRIGAGTGNMQ
;
A
#
# COMPACT_ATOMS: atom_id res chain seq x y z
N MET A 1 24.00 -13.20 -44.85
CA MET A 1 23.27 -13.07 -43.57
C MET A 1 22.39 -11.84 -43.67
N SER A 2 21.14 -12.01 -44.09
CA SER A 2 20.15 -10.92 -44.18
C SER A 2 18.78 -11.51 -43.83
N GLY A 3 18.38 -11.36 -42.58
CA GLY A 3 17.04 -11.66 -42.10
C GLY A 3 16.74 -10.67 -40.99
N ASP A 4 15.61 -9.97 -41.12
CA ASP A 4 15.19 -8.92 -40.19
C ASP A 4 15.18 -9.47 -38.76
N ARG A 5 16.06 -8.94 -37.91
CA ARG A 5 16.07 -9.28 -36.49
C ARG A 5 14.84 -8.64 -35.84
N LEU A 6 13.75 -9.39 -35.79
CA LEU A 6 12.59 -9.04 -34.97
C LEU A 6 13.01 -9.05 -33.50
N VAL A 7 13.29 -7.85 -32.97
CA VAL A 7 13.55 -7.58 -31.54
C VAL A 7 12.34 -7.89 -30.63
N ALA A 8 11.21 -8.32 -31.22
CA ALA A 8 9.95 -8.60 -30.55
C ALA A 8 9.73 -10.07 -30.17
N VAL A 9 10.64 -10.98 -30.54
CA VAL A 9 10.47 -12.41 -30.28
C VAL A 9 11.47 -12.86 -29.21
N GLY A 10 10.94 -13.44 -28.14
CA GLY A 10 11.70 -13.97 -27.01
C GLY A 10 12.64 -15.14 -27.42
N PRO A 11 13.28 -15.81 -26.46
CA PRO A 11 14.22 -16.89 -26.76
C PRO A 11 13.53 -18.01 -27.56
N LEU A 12 14.09 -18.35 -28.73
CA LEU A 12 13.58 -19.39 -29.62
C LEU A 12 14.31 -20.71 -29.35
N TYR A 13 13.55 -21.78 -29.11
CA TYR A 13 14.06 -23.14 -28.98
C TYR A 13 13.74 -23.94 -30.25
N ASP A 14 14.75 -24.62 -30.80
CA ASP A 14 14.62 -25.58 -31.91
C ASP A 14 14.48 -26.99 -31.33
N PRO A 15 13.27 -27.58 -31.29
CA PRO A 15 13.05 -28.90 -30.75
C PRO A 15 13.61 -30.03 -31.63
N GLN A 16 13.88 -29.79 -32.92
CA GLN A 16 14.46 -30.80 -33.80
C GLN A 16 15.98 -30.89 -33.66
N GLY A 17 16.62 -29.73 -33.46
CA GLY A 17 18.07 -29.62 -33.24
C GLY A 17 18.49 -29.63 -31.78
N ASP A 18 17.53 -29.71 -30.84
CA ASP A 18 17.71 -29.59 -29.39
C ASP A 18 18.65 -28.42 -28.99
N LYS A 19 18.38 -27.23 -29.54
CA LYS A 19 19.25 -26.06 -29.34
C LYS A 19 18.48 -24.75 -29.22
N MET A 20 19.06 -23.82 -28.46
CA MET A 20 18.59 -22.44 -28.41
C MET A 20 19.07 -21.68 -29.66
N LEU A 21 18.16 -21.04 -30.37
CA LEU A 21 18.44 -20.25 -31.58
C LEU A 21 18.78 -18.78 -31.27
N GLY A 22 18.72 -18.38 -30.00
CA GLY A 22 18.89 -17.00 -29.54
C GLY A 22 17.57 -16.21 -29.48
N GLY A 23 17.65 -14.93 -29.12
CA GLY A 23 16.51 -14.03 -28.94
C GLY A 23 16.81 -12.96 -27.89
N VAL A 24 15.92 -11.98 -27.73
CA VAL A 24 16.04 -10.99 -26.64
C VAL A 24 15.71 -11.69 -25.33
N ILE A 25 16.68 -11.73 -24.41
CA ILE A 25 16.48 -12.25 -23.06
C ILE A 25 15.76 -11.18 -22.24
N ASN A 26 14.75 -11.58 -21.46
CA ASN A 26 14.19 -10.71 -20.43
C ASN A 26 15.20 -10.59 -19.28
N THR A 27 16.15 -9.67 -19.42
CA THR A 27 17.26 -9.45 -18.48
C THR A 27 16.75 -9.26 -17.05
N TYR A 28 15.63 -8.54 -16.86
CA TYR A 28 15.03 -8.34 -15.54
C TYR A 28 14.54 -9.65 -14.92
N SER A 29 13.90 -10.53 -15.69
CA SER A 29 13.47 -11.85 -15.20
C SER A 29 14.66 -12.75 -14.89
N ALA A 30 15.72 -12.70 -15.70
CA ALA A 30 16.95 -13.46 -15.45
C ALA A 30 17.65 -13.02 -14.15
N LEU A 31 17.73 -11.70 -13.91
CA LEU A 31 18.24 -11.14 -12.65
C LEU A 31 17.35 -11.52 -11.46
N ALA A 32 16.03 -11.41 -11.59
CA ALA A 32 15.10 -11.82 -10.53
C ALA A 32 15.20 -13.31 -10.21
N PHE A 33 15.41 -14.16 -11.22
CA PHE A 33 15.63 -15.60 -11.04
C PHE A 33 16.95 -15.88 -10.30
N ALA A 34 18.03 -15.19 -10.66
CA ALA A 34 19.31 -15.28 -9.96
C ALA A 34 19.18 -14.84 -8.48
N GLU A 35 18.52 -13.70 -8.22
CA GLU A 35 18.24 -13.22 -6.86
C GLU A 35 17.36 -14.19 -6.06
N THR A 36 16.40 -14.85 -6.72
CA THR A 36 15.56 -15.88 -6.09
C THR A 36 16.43 -17.05 -5.59
N THR A 37 17.45 -17.45 -6.36
CA THR A 37 18.39 -18.50 -5.96
C THR A 37 19.14 -18.11 -4.67
N PHE A 38 19.63 -16.88 -4.58
CA PHE A 38 20.25 -16.37 -3.35
C PHE A 38 19.26 -16.24 -2.18
N GLY A 39 17.98 -15.93 -2.47
CA GLY A 39 16.89 -15.94 -1.50
C GLY A 39 16.64 -17.34 -0.92
N LEU A 40 16.66 -18.37 -1.77
CA LEU A 40 16.51 -19.77 -1.35
C LEU A 40 17.69 -20.21 -0.48
N LEU A 41 18.94 -19.93 -0.87
CA LEU A 41 20.13 -20.24 -0.07
C LEU A 41 20.12 -19.54 1.30
N ARG A 42 19.65 -18.28 1.36
CA ARG A 42 19.46 -17.57 2.63
C ARG A 42 18.39 -18.23 3.50
N SER A 43 17.28 -18.66 2.89
CA SER A 43 16.20 -19.35 3.59
C SER A 43 16.68 -20.69 4.13
N GLU A 44 17.45 -21.45 3.34
CA GLU A 44 18.03 -22.73 3.76
C GLU A 44 18.96 -22.57 4.97
N ARG A 45 19.86 -21.58 4.94
CA ARG A 45 20.74 -21.30 6.09
C ARG A 45 19.97 -20.92 7.36
N ARG A 46 18.86 -20.19 7.23
CA ARG A 46 18.05 -19.74 8.38
C ARG A 46 17.09 -20.80 8.92
N LEU A 47 16.53 -21.63 8.05
CA LEU A 47 15.34 -22.44 8.34
C LEU A 47 15.55 -23.93 8.08
N GLY A 48 16.71 -24.31 7.52
CA GLY A 48 17.07 -25.66 7.15
C GLY A 48 16.64 -26.04 5.73
N SER A 49 16.76 -27.32 5.41
CA SER A 49 16.54 -27.85 4.06
C SER A 49 15.14 -27.57 3.50
N VAL A 50 14.97 -27.78 2.19
CA VAL A 50 13.67 -27.73 1.53
C VAL A 50 12.64 -28.67 2.16
N GLU A 51 13.08 -29.82 2.68
CA GLU A 51 12.20 -30.75 3.42
C GLU A 51 11.66 -30.13 4.71
N ASN A 52 12.49 -29.38 5.44
CA ASN A 52 12.06 -28.65 6.63
C ASN A 52 11.05 -27.56 6.26
N LEU A 53 11.27 -26.84 5.16
CA LEU A 53 10.33 -25.83 4.67
C LEU A 53 8.99 -26.48 4.28
N ASN A 54 9.00 -27.59 3.54
CA ASN A 54 7.77 -28.30 3.16
C ASN A 54 7.01 -28.84 4.39
N ARG A 55 7.74 -29.37 5.38
CA ARG A 55 7.15 -29.83 6.65
C ARG A 55 6.48 -28.67 7.38
N ARG A 56 7.14 -27.52 7.48
CA ARG A 56 6.57 -26.30 8.08
C ARG A 56 5.35 -25.78 7.31
N SER A 57 5.41 -25.80 5.98
CA SER A 57 4.29 -25.42 5.13
C SER A 57 3.05 -26.29 5.41
N THR A 58 3.26 -27.59 5.56
CA THR A 58 2.20 -28.56 5.90
C THR A 58 1.65 -28.30 7.29
N ALA A 59 2.52 -28.10 8.29
CA ALA A 59 2.12 -27.76 9.65
C ALA A 59 1.32 -26.44 9.72
N ASN A 60 1.70 -25.42 8.94
CA ASN A 60 0.97 -24.17 8.84
C ASN A 60 -0.45 -24.39 8.27
N ARG A 61 -0.59 -25.21 7.23
CA ARG A 61 -1.91 -25.56 6.67
C ARG A 61 -2.77 -26.27 7.72
N ASP A 62 -2.19 -27.21 8.45
CA ASP A 62 -2.91 -27.97 9.47
C ASP A 62 -3.34 -27.05 10.63
N ALA A 63 -2.48 -26.11 11.06
CA ALA A 63 -2.81 -25.09 12.04
C ALA A 63 -3.99 -24.19 11.59
N ILE A 64 -4.03 -23.80 10.31
CA ILE A 64 -5.17 -23.04 9.76
C ILE A 64 -6.43 -23.90 9.75
N ASN A 65 -6.35 -25.17 9.33
CA ASN A 65 -7.52 -26.06 9.36
C ASN A 65 -8.11 -26.13 10.77
N ASP A 66 -7.27 -26.31 11.79
CA ASP A 66 -7.68 -26.41 13.18
C ASP A 66 -8.24 -25.09 13.73
N TRP A 67 -7.62 -23.95 13.40
CA TRP A 67 -8.11 -22.64 13.80
C TRP A 67 -9.46 -22.33 13.13
N VAL A 68 -9.57 -22.53 11.82
CA VAL A 68 -10.79 -22.25 11.04
C VAL A 68 -11.95 -23.15 11.45
N SER A 69 -11.70 -24.41 11.84
CA SER A 69 -12.75 -25.31 12.34
C SER A 69 -13.49 -24.78 13.58
N ARG A 70 -12.88 -23.84 14.30
CA ARG A 70 -13.42 -23.19 15.50
C ARG A 70 -13.84 -21.74 15.25
N SER A 71 -13.59 -21.20 14.06
CA SER A 71 -13.95 -19.82 13.73
C SER A 71 -15.44 -19.74 13.35
N PRO A 72 -16.20 -18.79 13.90
CA PRO A 72 -17.57 -18.53 13.47
C PRO A 72 -17.64 -17.65 12.21
N VAL A 73 -16.52 -17.05 11.79
CA VAL A 73 -16.48 -16.05 10.72
C VAL A 73 -15.73 -16.55 9.49
N LEU A 74 -14.58 -17.20 9.66
CA LEU A 74 -13.76 -17.66 8.54
C LEU A 74 -14.04 -19.12 8.22
N ARG A 75 -14.05 -19.46 6.93
CA ARG A 75 -14.13 -20.83 6.42
C ARG A 75 -13.09 -21.04 5.32
N LEU A 76 -12.70 -22.28 5.11
CA LEU A 76 -11.84 -22.67 3.98
C LEU A 76 -12.69 -22.72 2.71
N SER A 77 -12.31 -21.94 1.69
CA SER A 77 -13.04 -21.94 0.40
C SER A 77 -12.89 -23.26 -0.37
N VAL A 78 -11.83 -24.02 -0.09
CA VAL A 78 -11.59 -25.35 -0.68
C VAL A 78 -12.11 -26.41 0.28
N THR A 79 -13.23 -27.04 -0.09
CA THR A 79 -13.92 -28.04 0.73
C THR A 79 -13.12 -29.34 0.86
N GLU A 80 -12.59 -29.85 -0.25
CA GLU A 80 -11.73 -31.05 -0.37
C GLU A 80 -10.37 -30.86 0.35
N PRO A 81 -10.12 -31.50 1.51
CA PRO A 81 -8.89 -31.31 2.28
C PRO A 81 -7.60 -31.59 1.50
N GLU A 82 -7.60 -32.60 0.64
CA GLU A 82 -6.48 -33.02 -0.21
C GLU A 82 -6.11 -32.00 -1.30
N ARG A 83 -7.03 -31.09 -1.65
CA ARG A 83 -6.80 -30.01 -2.61
C ARG A 83 -6.35 -28.70 -1.96
N ARG A 84 -6.27 -28.65 -0.62
CA ARG A 84 -5.85 -27.45 0.11
C ARG A 84 -4.34 -27.25 -0.03
N GLY A 85 -3.95 -26.09 -0.54
CA GLY A 85 -2.55 -25.72 -0.69
C GLY A 85 -1.83 -25.59 0.65
N ALA A 86 -0.59 -26.08 0.70
CA ALA A 86 0.28 -25.92 1.87
C ALA A 86 1.06 -24.59 1.85
N ALA A 87 1.20 -23.96 0.68
CA ALA A 87 1.87 -22.65 0.54
C ALA A 87 0.90 -21.48 0.52
N VAL A 88 -0.35 -21.74 0.10
CA VAL A 88 -1.41 -20.75 -0.06
C VAL A 88 -2.73 -21.38 0.36
N THR A 89 -3.50 -20.67 1.17
CA THR A 89 -4.83 -21.08 1.62
C THR A 89 -5.86 -20.02 1.23
N LEU A 90 -7.00 -20.48 0.68
CA LEU A 90 -8.13 -19.63 0.32
C LEU A 90 -9.15 -19.66 1.47
N LEU A 91 -9.50 -18.47 1.94
CA LEU A 91 -10.44 -18.26 3.04
C LEU A 91 -11.61 -17.44 2.52
N GLU A 92 -12.80 -17.79 2.96
CA GLU A 92 -14.03 -17.03 2.75
C GLU A 92 -14.61 -16.64 4.10
N VAL A 93 -15.35 -15.53 4.11
CA VAL A 93 -16.10 -15.09 5.27
C VAL A 93 -17.52 -15.63 5.17
N VAL A 94 -17.97 -16.24 6.25
CA VAL A 94 -19.34 -16.72 6.44
C VAL A 94 -20.00 -15.83 7.50
N ASP A 95 -20.93 -15.00 7.08
CA ASP A 95 -21.70 -14.13 7.97
C ASP A 95 -23.19 -14.19 7.61
N PRO A 96 -23.95 -15.10 8.24
CA PRO A 96 -25.37 -15.30 7.92
C PRO A 96 -26.22 -14.04 8.14
N ALA A 97 -25.80 -13.12 9.01
CA ALA A 97 -26.54 -11.89 9.28
C ALA A 97 -26.51 -10.91 8.10
N LEU A 98 -25.57 -11.08 7.16
CA LEU A 98 -25.35 -10.17 6.04
C LEU A 98 -25.44 -10.82 4.66
N GLU A 99 -25.77 -12.11 4.58
CA GLU A 99 -25.82 -12.87 3.33
C GLU A 99 -26.76 -12.22 2.28
N SER A 100 -27.90 -11.67 2.71
CA SER A 100 -28.87 -10.99 1.84
C SER A 100 -28.71 -9.46 1.78
N SER A 101 -27.71 -8.88 2.44
CA SER A 101 -27.58 -7.43 2.59
C SER A 101 -27.00 -6.73 1.34
N GLY A 102 -26.29 -7.45 0.48
CA GLY A 102 -25.48 -6.87 -0.59
C GLY A 102 -24.23 -6.14 -0.10
N LEU A 103 -23.96 -6.11 1.21
CA LEU A 103 -22.83 -5.38 1.81
C LEU A 103 -21.53 -6.18 1.85
N HIS A 104 -21.56 -7.50 1.63
CA HIS A 104 -20.41 -8.39 1.76
C HIS A 104 -19.17 -7.87 1.04
N ALA A 105 -19.29 -7.57 -0.26
CA ALA A 105 -18.15 -7.09 -1.05
C ALA A 105 -17.56 -5.78 -0.52
N ARG A 106 -18.39 -4.86 -0.02
CA ARG A 106 -17.93 -3.59 0.58
C ARG A 106 -17.21 -3.83 1.91
N ILE A 107 -17.72 -4.74 2.73
CA ILE A 107 -17.08 -5.12 4.00
C ILE A 107 -15.72 -5.78 3.73
N ILE A 108 -15.64 -6.69 2.75
CA ILE A 108 -14.37 -7.31 2.37
C ILE A 108 -13.39 -6.25 1.86
N ALA A 109 -13.81 -5.32 1.00
CA ALA A 109 -12.95 -4.23 0.53
C ALA A 109 -12.44 -3.37 1.69
N ARG A 110 -13.33 -2.98 2.61
CA ARG A 110 -13.00 -2.17 3.79
C ARG A 110 -12.08 -2.93 4.76
N SER A 111 -12.26 -4.23 4.93
CA SER A 111 -11.36 -5.07 5.76
C SER A 111 -9.95 -5.14 5.16
N LYS A 112 -9.83 -5.22 3.83
CA LYS A 112 -8.54 -5.20 3.14
C LYS A 112 -7.83 -3.86 3.28
N GLN A 113 -8.60 -2.77 3.34
CA GLN A 113 -8.08 -1.43 3.65
C GLN A 113 -7.46 -1.39 5.07
N LEU A 114 -8.18 -1.91 6.07
CA LEU A 114 -7.69 -1.99 7.45
C LEU A 114 -6.48 -2.92 7.61
N LEU A 115 -6.42 -4.02 6.86
CA LEU A 115 -5.24 -4.91 6.84
C LEU A 115 -4.01 -4.23 6.22
N GLY A 116 -4.21 -3.22 5.36
CA GLY A 116 -3.16 -2.43 4.73
C GLY A 116 -2.57 -1.36 5.65
N TYR A 117 -1.94 -0.35 5.05
CA TYR A 117 -1.40 0.82 5.77
C TYR A 117 -2.44 1.92 5.97
N GLU A 118 -3.44 1.98 5.09
CA GLU A 118 -4.39 3.08 5.02
C GLU A 118 -5.28 3.17 6.25
N GLY A 119 -5.68 2.04 6.83
CA GLY A 119 -6.67 2.04 7.90
C GLY A 119 -8.08 2.33 7.39
N ILE A 120 -9.00 2.66 8.29
CA ILE A 120 -10.38 3.02 7.96
C ILE A 120 -10.84 4.20 8.80
N THR A 121 -11.77 5.01 8.26
CA THR A 121 -12.36 6.13 9.00
C THR A 121 -13.84 5.89 9.17
N HIS A 122 -14.32 6.00 10.40
CA HIS A 122 -15.72 5.81 10.77
C HIS A 122 -16.55 7.06 10.47
N PRO A 123 -17.88 6.95 10.40
CA PRO A 123 -18.76 8.10 10.21
C PRO A 123 -18.64 9.19 11.28
N ASP A 124 -18.21 8.83 12.50
CA ASP A 124 -17.93 9.79 13.58
C ASP A 124 -16.62 10.58 13.38
N GLY A 125 -15.86 10.28 12.31
CA GLY A 125 -14.58 10.90 11.98
C GLY A 125 -13.37 10.25 12.65
N ASN A 126 -13.57 9.23 13.50
CA ASN A 126 -12.47 8.51 14.11
C ASN A 126 -11.73 7.65 13.08
N HIS A 127 -10.40 7.75 13.08
CA HIS A 127 -9.54 7.00 12.17
C HIS A 127 -8.90 5.82 12.89
N GLU A 128 -9.18 4.61 12.43
CA GLU A 128 -8.47 3.40 12.82
C GLU A 128 -7.24 3.21 11.93
N PRO A 129 -6.01 3.16 12.49
CA PRO A 129 -4.82 2.95 11.70
C PRO A 129 -4.79 1.55 11.08
N GLY A 130 -4.14 1.44 9.92
CA GLY A 130 -3.91 0.16 9.25
C GLY A 130 -2.99 -0.77 10.06
N LEU A 131 -3.20 -2.07 9.91
CA LEU A 131 -2.46 -3.11 10.64
C LEU A 131 -1.10 -3.46 10.01
N ASP A 132 -0.85 -3.07 8.76
CA ASP A 132 0.35 -3.48 7.97
C ASP A 132 0.56 -5.01 7.93
N VAL A 133 -0.52 -5.75 7.72
CA VAL A 133 -0.49 -7.22 7.59
C VAL A 133 -0.97 -7.71 6.23
N ALA A 134 -1.40 -6.81 5.34
CA ALA A 134 -1.78 -7.13 3.96
C ALA A 134 -0.65 -7.82 3.17
N ARG A 135 0.62 -7.68 3.59
CA ARG A 135 1.77 -8.39 3.00
C ARG A 135 1.62 -9.92 2.98
N TYR A 136 0.74 -10.45 3.83
CA TYR A 136 0.48 -11.89 3.96
C TYR A 136 -0.79 -12.34 3.23
N VAL A 137 -1.58 -11.40 2.69
CA VAL A 137 -2.91 -11.67 2.12
C VAL A 137 -3.10 -10.90 0.82
N ASN A 138 -3.24 -11.61 -0.30
CA ASN A 138 -3.53 -10.99 -1.59
C ASN A 138 -4.62 -11.76 -2.31
N ALA A 139 -5.86 -11.29 -2.27
CA ALA A 139 -6.93 -11.82 -3.12
C ALA A 139 -6.96 -11.01 -4.43
N PHE A 140 -6.55 -11.64 -5.53
CA PHE A 140 -6.67 -11.05 -6.87
C PHE A 140 -8.13 -11.15 -7.35
N PRO A 141 -8.63 -10.16 -8.11
CA PRO A 141 -9.94 -10.25 -8.76
C PRO A 141 -10.10 -11.59 -9.51
N GLY A 142 -11.22 -12.28 -9.29
CA GLY A 142 -11.52 -13.58 -9.92
C GLY A 142 -10.94 -14.83 -9.22
N THR A 143 -10.26 -14.69 -8.08
CA THR A 143 -9.87 -15.84 -7.25
C THR A 143 -11.02 -16.27 -6.34
N PRO A 144 -11.33 -17.57 -6.18
CA PRO A 144 -12.30 -18.03 -5.19
C PRO A 144 -11.90 -17.62 -3.76
N GLY A 145 -12.89 -17.24 -2.94
CA GLY A 145 -12.70 -16.80 -1.57
C GLY A 145 -12.49 -15.28 -1.41
N ASP A 146 -12.57 -14.81 -0.18
CA ASP A 146 -12.43 -13.39 0.17
C ASP A 146 -10.97 -13.00 0.44
N TYR A 147 -10.20 -13.95 0.99
CA TYR A 147 -8.78 -13.79 1.32
C TYR A 147 -7.96 -14.96 0.79
N ARG A 148 -6.74 -14.66 0.34
CA ARG A 148 -5.73 -15.64 -0.06
C ARG A 148 -4.49 -15.43 0.81
N ALA A 149 -4.33 -16.30 1.79
CA ALA A 149 -3.25 -16.25 2.78
C ALA A 149 -2.01 -17.00 2.26
N TRP A 150 -0.83 -16.37 2.39
CA TRP A 150 0.45 -16.94 2.00
C TRP A 150 1.14 -17.56 3.22
N ILE A 151 1.06 -18.88 3.33
CA ILE A 151 1.30 -19.64 4.56
C ILE A 151 2.52 -20.57 4.46
N GLY A 152 3.31 -20.41 3.40
CA GLY A 152 4.44 -21.28 3.09
C GLY A 152 5.47 -21.41 4.20
N GLY A 153 6.32 -22.45 4.11
CA GLY A 153 7.28 -22.83 5.16
C GLY A 153 8.32 -21.79 5.59
N VAL A 154 8.44 -20.66 4.86
CA VAL A 154 9.26 -19.52 5.28
C VAL A 154 8.64 -18.80 6.49
N ARG A 155 7.31 -18.80 6.62
CA ARG A 155 6.56 -18.16 7.70
C ARG A 155 6.65 -18.98 8.99
N ALA A 156 6.71 -18.31 10.14
CA ALA A 156 6.60 -18.99 11.42
C ALA A 156 5.14 -19.39 11.67
N PRO A 157 4.86 -20.52 12.35
CA PRO A 157 3.49 -20.92 12.68
C PRO A 157 2.72 -19.85 13.47
N ASP A 158 3.37 -19.16 14.41
CA ASP A 158 2.73 -18.12 15.22
C ASP A 158 2.26 -16.93 14.36
N ASP A 159 3.02 -16.59 13.30
CA ASP A 159 2.62 -15.54 12.33
C ASP A 159 1.31 -15.93 11.62
N ILE A 160 1.09 -17.23 11.40
CA ILE A 160 -0.13 -17.73 10.73
C ILE A 160 -1.34 -17.55 11.64
N ILE A 161 -1.21 -17.85 12.93
CA ILE A 161 -2.30 -17.66 13.90
C ILE A 161 -2.60 -16.17 14.05
N ALA A 162 -1.57 -15.34 14.23
CA ALA A 162 -1.73 -13.89 14.30
C ALA A 162 -2.39 -13.32 13.03
N LEU A 163 -2.08 -13.88 11.85
CA LEU A 163 -2.75 -13.49 10.62
C LEU A 163 -4.25 -13.78 10.64
N LEU A 164 -4.67 -14.97 11.08
CA LEU A 164 -6.09 -15.33 11.14
C LEU A 164 -6.86 -14.45 12.14
N ASP A 165 -6.25 -14.16 13.29
CA ASP A 165 -6.83 -13.25 14.28
C ASP A 165 -7.00 -11.84 13.70
N ASN A 166 -5.99 -11.35 12.96
CA ASN A 166 -6.07 -10.06 12.26
C ASN A 166 -7.13 -10.05 11.15
N LEU A 167 -7.29 -11.15 10.40
CA LEU A 167 -8.34 -11.26 9.38
C LEU A 167 -9.74 -11.18 10.01
N GLN A 168 -9.98 -11.93 11.09
CA GLN A 168 -11.26 -11.88 11.79
C GLN A 168 -11.50 -10.50 12.42
N TYR A 169 -10.49 -9.92 13.08
CA TYR A 169 -10.57 -8.58 13.63
C TYR A 169 -10.93 -7.56 12.55
N ALA A 170 -10.17 -7.51 11.45
CA ALA A 170 -10.35 -6.54 10.38
C ALA A 170 -11.73 -6.69 9.71
N TYR A 171 -12.21 -7.92 9.52
CA TYR A 171 -13.57 -8.15 9.01
C TYR A 171 -14.64 -7.56 9.95
N LEU A 172 -14.55 -7.86 11.25
CA LEU A 172 -15.54 -7.40 12.22
C LEU A 172 -15.55 -5.87 12.37
N ARG A 173 -14.37 -5.22 12.36
CA ARG A 173 -14.27 -3.75 12.35
C ARG A 173 -14.83 -3.14 11.08
N ALA A 174 -14.49 -3.70 9.93
CA ALA A 174 -15.02 -3.26 8.64
C ALA A 174 -16.54 -3.44 8.56
N LYS A 175 -17.09 -4.54 9.10
CA LYS A 175 -18.53 -4.78 9.20
C LYS A 175 -19.21 -3.67 9.99
N ALA A 176 -18.68 -3.33 11.16
CA ALA A 176 -19.21 -2.24 11.98
C ALA A 176 -19.19 -0.92 11.21
N ALA A 177 -18.04 -0.53 10.67
CA ALA A 177 -17.88 0.72 9.93
C ALA A 177 -18.85 0.83 8.74
N VAL A 178 -19.02 -0.25 7.96
CA VAL A 178 -19.94 -0.24 6.81
C VAL A 178 -21.41 -0.16 7.27
N ILE A 179 -21.78 -0.84 8.36
CA ILE A 179 -23.14 -0.71 8.92
C ILE A 179 -23.38 0.72 9.41
N GLU A 180 -22.42 1.32 10.10
CA GLU A 180 -22.50 2.72 10.54
C GLU A 180 -22.64 3.68 9.35
N GLU A 181 -21.89 3.45 8.25
CA GLU A 181 -22.04 4.22 7.01
C GLU A 181 -23.47 4.11 6.45
N GLU A 182 -24.08 2.93 6.47
CA GLU A 182 -25.48 2.76 6.02
C GLU A 182 -26.47 3.44 6.96
N MET A 183 -26.28 3.34 8.27
CA MET A 183 -27.11 4.02 9.25
C MET A 183 -27.02 5.54 9.12
N ALA A 184 -25.81 6.08 8.88
CA ALA A 184 -25.60 7.51 8.65
C ALA A 184 -26.36 8.00 7.40
N LYS A 185 -26.43 7.19 6.33
CA LYS A 185 -27.24 7.50 5.14
C LYS A 185 -28.75 7.52 5.44
N LEU A 186 -29.19 6.77 6.46
CA LEU A 186 -30.57 6.77 6.93
C LEU A 186 -30.87 7.90 7.94
N GLY A 187 -29.88 8.74 8.26
CA GLY A 187 -30.04 9.91 9.12
C GLY A 187 -29.63 9.69 10.57
N GLU A 188 -29.04 8.55 10.92
CA GLU A 188 -28.45 8.34 12.25
C GLU A 188 -27.21 9.21 12.44
N CYS A 189 -27.09 9.83 13.62
CA CYS A 189 -25.98 10.72 13.95
C CYS A 189 -25.04 10.02 14.93
N PHE A 190 -23.77 9.89 14.54
CA PHE A 190 -22.74 9.34 15.40
C PHE A 190 -22.02 10.49 16.12
N PRO A 191 -22.10 10.58 17.45
CA PRO A 191 -21.43 11.64 18.19
C PRO A 191 -19.93 11.51 17.97
N GLN A 192 -19.32 12.57 17.43
CA GLN A 192 -17.88 12.59 17.27
C GLN A 192 -17.22 12.39 18.63
N PRO A 193 -16.13 11.60 18.73
CA PRO A 193 -15.40 11.48 19.98
C PRO A 193 -15.06 12.88 20.48
N SER A 194 -15.42 13.18 21.73
CA SER A 194 -15.11 14.46 22.36
C SER A 194 -13.62 14.69 22.20
N SER A 195 -13.26 15.64 21.34
CA SER A 195 -11.88 15.92 20.97
C SER A 195 -11.14 16.51 22.16
N THR A 196 -10.71 15.67 23.09
CA THR A 196 -9.57 15.98 23.98
C THR A 196 -8.25 15.62 23.33
N VAL A 197 -8.30 14.99 22.15
CA VAL A 197 -7.22 15.06 21.16
C VAL A 197 -7.70 15.99 20.07
N GLU A 198 -7.23 17.23 20.10
CA GLU A 198 -7.28 18.11 18.93
C GLU A 198 -6.67 17.33 17.74
N HIS A 199 -7.51 16.86 16.82
CA HIS A 199 -7.13 16.81 15.40
C HIS A 199 -7.13 18.24 14.81
N GLY A 200 -7.36 19.25 15.65
CA GLY A 200 -6.87 20.59 15.41
C GLY A 200 -5.39 20.53 15.10
N ARG A 201 -5.02 21.18 14.00
CA ARG A 201 -3.68 21.72 13.74
C ARG A 201 -2.81 21.62 15.00
N LYS A 202 -1.89 20.65 15.08
CA LYS A 202 -0.80 20.60 16.10
C LYS A 202 0.20 21.76 15.91
N GLY A 203 -0.26 22.83 15.30
CA GLY A 203 0.48 23.99 14.95
C GLY A 203 -0.18 25.19 15.58
N ASN A 204 0.65 26.13 16.02
CA ASN A 204 0.22 27.41 16.54
C ASN A 204 -0.83 28.01 15.58
N ALA A 205 -2.05 28.27 16.07
CA ALA A 205 -3.15 28.80 15.27
C ALA A 205 -2.79 30.14 14.59
N GLY A 206 -1.80 30.86 15.12
CA GLY A 206 -1.23 32.07 14.52
C GLY A 206 -0.02 31.85 13.60
N ARG A 207 0.50 30.63 13.43
CA ARG A 207 1.63 30.32 12.53
C ARG A 207 1.11 29.87 11.16
N ALA A 208 1.64 30.47 10.10
CA ALA A 208 1.51 29.95 8.74
C ALA A 208 2.52 28.79 8.55
N TYR A 209 2.07 27.71 7.91
CA TYR A 209 2.94 26.58 7.57
C TYR A 209 3.18 26.56 6.06
N THR A 210 4.42 26.34 5.62
CA THR A 210 4.79 26.23 4.20
C THR A 210 5.24 24.81 3.85
N VAL A 211 4.72 24.25 2.77
CA VAL A 211 5.01 22.90 2.29
C VAL A 211 5.51 22.97 0.86
N LEU A 212 6.68 22.40 0.58
CA LEU A 212 7.21 22.24 -0.78
C LEU A 212 6.67 20.95 -1.40
N ILE A 213 6.16 21.01 -2.63
CA ILE A 213 5.84 19.85 -3.46
C ILE A 213 6.82 19.83 -4.63
N ALA A 214 7.76 18.89 -4.60
CA ALA A 214 8.92 18.87 -5.51
C ALA A 214 8.79 17.91 -6.69
N ASP A 215 7.64 17.26 -6.86
CA ASP A 215 7.40 16.27 -7.90
C ASP A 215 6.10 16.56 -8.64
N LEU A 216 6.02 16.07 -9.88
CA LEU A 216 4.82 16.16 -10.70
C LEU A 216 3.65 15.44 -10.05
N ILE A 217 2.50 16.12 -10.05
CA ILE A 217 1.23 15.59 -9.55
C ILE A 217 0.22 15.59 -10.68
N GLY A 218 -0.49 14.46 -10.80
CA GLY A 218 -1.41 14.18 -11.90
C GLY A 218 -0.72 13.40 -13.02
N LEU A 219 -1.22 12.19 -13.29
CA LEU A 219 -0.74 11.37 -14.42
C LEU A 219 -1.39 11.77 -15.75
N ARG A 220 -2.41 12.64 -15.72
CA ARG A 220 -3.12 13.13 -16.89
C ARG A 220 -2.52 14.47 -17.28
N ASN A 221 -2.09 14.59 -18.54
CA ASN A 221 -1.72 15.89 -19.10
C ASN A 221 -2.99 16.70 -19.40
N GLY A 222 -2.95 17.99 -19.07
CA GLY A 222 -3.94 18.97 -19.46
C GLY A 222 -3.87 19.30 -20.97
N PRO A 223 -4.77 20.17 -21.45
CA PRO A 223 -4.84 20.57 -22.86
C PRO A 223 -3.56 21.22 -23.40
N ASP A 224 -2.72 21.75 -22.51
CA ASP A 224 -1.43 22.39 -22.79
C ASP A 224 -0.23 21.42 -22.72
N GLY A 225 -0.48 20.13 -22.46
CA GLY A 225 0.56 19.11 -22.33
C GLY A 225 1.26 19.10 -20.96
N THR A 226 0.84 19.94 -20.01
CA THR A 226 1.39 19.96 -18.65
C THR A 226 0.62 19.04 -17.70
N PRO A 227 1.25 18.46 -16.67
CA PRO A 227 0.54 17.62 -15.70
C PRO A 227 -0.56 18.37 -14.94
N ASP A 228 -1.75 17.76 -14.91
CA ASP A 228 -2.96 18.34 -14.32
C ASP A 228 -2.98 18.19 -12.79
N HIS A 229 -2.69 19.29 -12.10
CA HIS A 229 -2.70 19.41 -10.64
C HIS A 229 -4.05 19.90 -10.07
N SER A 230 -5.10 20.02 -10.88
CA SER A 230 -6.37 20.65 -10.49
C SER A 230 -7.09 19.92 -9.35
N GLU A 231 -7.06 18.59 -9.34
CA GLU A 231 -7.68 17.78 -8.29
C GLU A 231 -7.02 17.99 -6.93
N LEU A 232 -5.68 18.01 -6.88
CA LEU A 232 -4.95 18.30 -5.66
C LEU A 232 -5.24 19.71 -5.18
N ARG A 233 -5.22 20.69 -6.08
CA ARG A 233 -5.51 22.08 -5.74
C ARG A 233 -6.89 22.20 -5.11
N ALA A 234 -7.91 21.62 -5.74
CA ALA A 234 -9.27 21.62 -5.21
C ALA A 234 -9.36 20.95 -3.83
N HIS A 235 -8.63 19.85 -3.61
CA HIS A 235 -8.57 19.18 -2.32
C HIS A 235 -7.92 20.07 -1.24
N VAL A 236 -6.78 20.70 -1.54
CA VAL A 236 -6.06 21.60 -0.63
C VAL A 236 -6.95 22.78 -0.23
N GLU A 237 -7.58 23.43 -1.21
CA GLU A 237 -8.44 24.59 -0.99
C GLU A 237 -9.71 24.21 -0.20
N ALA A 238 -10.33 23.06 -0.48
CA ALA A 238 -11.47 22.54 0.28
C ALA A 238 -11.14 22.23 1.75
N ARG A 239 -9.87 21.98 2.07
CA ARG A 239 -9.36 21.76 3.43
C ARG A 239 -8.88 23.05 4.11
N GLY A 240 -9.06 24.21 3.47
CA GLY A 240 -8.64 25.51 4.00
C GLY A 240 -7.15 25.83 3.82
N GLY A 241 -6.43 25.05 3.01
CA GLY A 241 -5.07 25.36 2.57
C GLY A 241 -5.04 26.33 1.39
N VAL A 242 -3.84 26.79 1.04
CA VAL A 242 -3.62 27.66 -0.13
C VAL A 242 -2.60 27.00 -1.04
N PHE A 243 -2.92 26.90 -2.33
CA PHE A 243 -2.07 26.28 -3.33
C PHE A 243 -1.40 27.35 -4.21
N HIS A 244 -0.08 27.26 -4.36
CA HIS A 244 0.75 28.21 -5.09
C HIS A 244 1.53 27.50 -6.19
N LEU A 245 1.61 28.14 -7.35
CA LEU A 245 2.49 27.71 -8.43
C LEU A 245 3.82 28.46 -8.28
N GLY A 246 4.93 27.73 -8.17
CA GLY A 246 6.25 28.32 -8.00
C GLY A 246 6.65 28.62 -6.54
N PRO A 247 7.80 29.28 -6.35
CA PRO A 247 8.36 29.60 -5.03
C PRO A 247 7.45 30.48 -4.18
N LEU A 248 7.44 30.22 -2.88
CA LEU A 248 6.73 31.03 -1.88
C LEU A 248 7.65 32.05 -1.21
N CYS A 249 7.12 33.25 -0.96
CA CYS A 249 7.71 34.24 -0.06
C CYS A 249 7.08 34.08 1.32
N ARG A 250 7.88 33.72 2.33
CA ARG A 250 7.40 33.39 3.69
C ARG A 250 6.80 34.59 4.41
N GLU A 251 7.19 35.80 4.03
CA GLU A 251 6.70 37.05 4.58
C GLU A 251 5.28 37.39 4.07
N ALA A 252 4.83 36.72 3.01
CA ALA A 252 3.54 36.97 2.35
C ALA A 252 2.48 35.88 2.65
N VAL A 253 2.77 34.90 3.50
CA VAL A 253 1.82 33.81 3.80
C VAL A 253 0.83 34.18 4.90
N GLU A 254 -0.41 33.73 4.74
CA GLU A 254 -1.50 34.03 5.66
C GLU A 254 -1.36 33.20 6.95
N PRO A 255 -1.31 33.85 8.13
CA PRO A 255 -1.34 33.17 9.41
C PRO A 255 -2.56 32.24 9.51
N GLY A 256 -2.39 31.08 10.15
CA GLY A 256 -3.51 30.17 10.34
C GLY A 256 -3.89 29.37 9.08
N ARG A 257 -3.06 29.34 8.03
CA ARG A 257 -3.21 28.42 6.89
C ARG A 257 -1.96 27.58 6.60
N VAL A 258 -2.14 26.53 5.79
CA VAL A 258 -1.04 25.74 5.22
C VAL A 258 -0.91 26.13 3.76
N HIS A 259 0.28 26.55 3.35
CA HIS A 259 0.60 27.04 2.02
C HIS A 259 1.44 25.99 1.30
N PHE A 260 0.93 25.46 0.19
CA PHE A 260 1.60 24.47 -0.64
C PHE A 260 2.25 25.18 -1.84
N SER A 261 3.57 25.07 -1.97
CA SER A 261 4.33 25.53 -3.14
C SER A 261 4.57 24.36 -4.08
N TYR A 262 3.92 24.39 -5.24
CA TYR A 262 4.09 23.38 -6.28
C TYR A 262 5.23 23.78 -7.22
N GLN A 263 6.32 23.02 -7.17
CA GLN A 263 7.55 23.27 -7.92
C GLN A 263 8.14 21.94 -8.44
N PRO A 264 7.45 21.30 -9.39
CA PRO A 264 7.86 20.00 -9.90
C PRO A 264 9.15 20.04 -10.74
N ASP A 265 9.58 21.22 -11.17
CA ASP A 265 10.77 21.41 -12.00
C ASP A 265 12.08 21.43 -11.18
N LEU A 266 12.01 21.33 -9.85
CA LEU A 266 13.18 21.23 -8.99
C LEU A 266 13.83 19.86 -9.15
N SER A 267 14.90 19.79 -9.94
CA SER A 267 15.47 18.53 -10.39
C SER A 267 16.91 18.32 -9.92
N THR A 268 17.63 19.40 -9.57
CA THR A 268 19.02 19.32 -9.10
C THR A 268 19.16 19.66 -7.63
N ALA A 269 20.19 19.09 -6.99
CA ALA A 269 20.50 19.39 -5.59
C ALA A 269 20.75 20.89 -5.33
N ALA A 270 21.36 21.60 -6.29
CA ALA A 270 21.63 23.03 -6.17
C ALA A 270 20.33 23.87 -6.17
N GLU A 271 19.39 23.56 -7.07
CA GLU A 271 18.08 24.22 -7.14
C GLU A 271 17.27 23.99 -5.86
N ILE A 272 17.29 22.76 -5.33
CA ILE A 272 16.59 22.42 -4.09
C ILE A 272 17.23 23.16 -2.90
N LEU A 273 18.55 23.14 -2.76
CA LEU A 273 19.24 23.81 -1.65
C LEU A 273 19.02 25.32 -1.66
N GLN A 274 19.02 25.97 -2.83
CA GLN A 274 18.74 27.41 -2.94
C GLN A 274 17.40 27.80 -2.29
N GLN A 275 16.46 26.86 -2.22
CA GLN A 275 15.13 27.06 -1.69
C GLN A 275 14.89 26.44 -0.32
N THR A 276 15.81 25.66 0.23
CA THR A 276 15.55 24.84 1.42
C THR A 276 16.66 24.88 2.47
N ASP A 277 17.84 25.40 2.15
CA ASP A 277 19.02 25.45 3.04
C ASP A 277 18.83 26.29 4.32
N LYS A 278 17.83 27.17 4.35
CA LYS A 278 17.55 28.10 5.46
C LYS A 278 16.18 27.85 6.08
N GLY A 279 15.54 26.71 5.80
CA GLY A 279 14.21 26.39 6.33
C GLY A 279 13.10 27.30 5.80
N GLN A 280 13.18 27.68 4.52
CA GLN A 280 12.16 28.47 3.82
C GLN A 280 10.81 27.72 3.76
N TYR A 281 10.87 26.39 3.77
CA TYR A 281 9.71 25.49 3.87
C TYR A 281 9.72 24.75 5.20
N ASP A 282 8.55 24.62 5.82
CA ASP A 282 8.39 23.87 7.06
C ASP A 282 8.39 22.36 6.79
N ALA A 283 7.81 21.91 5.68
CA ALA A 283 7.78 20.50 5.28
C ALA A 283 7.95 20.27 3.77
N VAL A 284 8.17 19.02 3.37
CA VAL A 284 8.31 18.60 1.96
C VAL A 284 7.43 17.41 1.60
N ILE A 285 6.87 17.42 0.39
CA ILE A 285 6.25 16.27 -0.29
C ILE A 285 7.08 15.98 -1.53
N ALA A 286 7.65 14.78 -1.59
CA ALA A 286 8.48 14.32 -2.71
C ALA A 286 8.14 12.86 -3.09
N ALA A 287 8.47 12.45 -4.29
CA ALA A 287 8.26 11.11 -4.83
C ALA A 287 9.56 10.58 -5.45
N ALA A 288 9.91 11.08 -6.64
CA ALA A 288 11.13 10.75 -7.35
C ALA A 288 12.28 11.74 -7.04
N THR A 289 11.95 12.99 -6.68
CA THR A 289 12.95 14.02 -6.39
C THR A 289 13.79 13.66 -5.17
N ALA A 290 15.10 13.56 -5.38
CA ALA A 290 16.08 13.31 -4.32
C ALA A 290 16.32 14.59 -3.51
N ILE A 291 15.97 14.56 -2.23
CA ILE A 291 16.20 15.68 -1.31
C ILE A 291 17.65 15.61 -0.80
N PRO A 292 18.47 16.66 -1.00
CA PRO A 292 19.87 16.68 -0.55
C PRO A 292 19.99 16.84 0.97
N GLU A 293 21.06 16.30 1.57
CA GLU A 293 21.33 16.32 3.02
C GLU A 293 21.29 17.73 3.64
N GLY A 294 21.64 18.77 2.88
CA GLY A 294 21.62 20.17 3.34
C GLY A 294 20.25 20.85 3.34
N ALA A 295 19.19 20.17 2.90
CA ALA A 295 17.83 20.73 2.90
C ALA A 295 17.23 20.69 4.31
N VAL A 296 16.63 21.80 4.76
CA VAL A 296 16.11 21.96 6.12
C VAL A 296 14.58 22.05 6.11
N PHE A 297 13.91 21.14 6.81
CA PHE A 297 12.45 21.12 7.01
C PHE A 297 12.12 20.88 8.48
N SER A 298 11.62 21.90 9.18
CA SER A 298 11.41 21.84 10.63
C SER A 298 10.26 20.92 11.08
N GLU A 299 9.31 20.64 10.18
CA GLU A 299 8.11 19.83 10.45
C GLU A 299 8.15 18.49 9.67
N GLY A 300 9.28 18.16 9.03
CA GLY A 300 9.51 16.89 8.35
C GLY A 300 9.02 16.82 6.90
N GLY A 301 8.58 15.65 6.44
CA GLY A 301 8.12 15.47 5.08
C GLY A 301 7.49 14.11 4.79
N VAL A 302 6.81 14.02 3.65
CA VAL A 302 6.15 12.81 3.14
C VAL A 302 6.84 12.39 1.85
N ARG A 303 7.17 11.10 1.73
CA ARG A 303 7.62 10.50 0.46
C ARG A 303 6.56 9.57 -0.13
N ILE A 304 6.23 9.76 -1.41
CA ILE A 304 5.20 9.00 -2.12
C ILE A 304 5.88 8.11 -3.18
N GLY A 305 5.94 6.80 -2.96
CA GLY A 305 6.50 5.85 -3.93
C GLY A 305 7.27 4.68 -3.32
N ALA A 306 7.37 3.57 -4.06
CA ALA A 306 8.02 2.33 -3.61
C ALA A 306 9.54 2.39 -3.78
N GLY A 307 10.28 2.41 -2.66
CA GLY A 307 11.71 2.12 -2.66
C GLY A 307 12.50 2.86 -1.58
N THR A 308 12.98 2.12 -0.59
CA THR A 308 13.89 2.52 0.50
C THR A 308 15.31 2.91 0.03
N GLY A 309 15.45 3.52 -1.14
CA GLY A 309 16.75 3.65 -1.83
C GLY A 309 17.50 4.98 -1.66
N ASN A 310 16.82 6.11 -1.39
CA ASN A 310 17.42 7.43 -1.61
C ASN A 310 17.20 8.45 -0.47
N MET A 311 17.25 8.01 0.79
CA MET A 311 17.66 8.90 1.88
C MET A 311 19.10 8.51 2.23
N GLN A 312 20.04 9.34 1.78
CA GLN A 312 21.32 9.49 2.48
C GLN A 312 21.10 10.59 3.52
#